data_AF-A0A423V9N8-F1
#
_entry.id   AF-A0A423V9N8-F1
#
_cell.length_a   1.000
_cell.length_b   1.000
_cell.length_c   1.000
_cell.angle_alpha   90.00
_cell.angle_beta   90.00
_cell.angle_gamma   90.00
#
_symmetry.space_group_name_H-M   'P 1'
#
loop_
_entity.id
_entity.type
_entity.pdbx_description
1 polymer ?
#
loop_
_entity_poly.entity_id
_entity_poly.type
_entity_poly.pdbx_seq_one_letter_code
_entity_poly.pdbx_strand_id
1 'polypeptide(L)'
;MSGNTEVTGAVVNLAVPDEGETHWSATQTPILEDLMEVDYDDESRVYIDWAFGPTKFLGYVEKDTFGMVVAISVAGVYIGTLNGNLKDGMDVDVDLLVTKGSIKFYLKRGNEIWIHLDIKVTFNGSYEGDWKLGYI
;
A
#
# COMPACT_ATOMS: atom_id res chain seq x y z
N MET A 1 0.46 17.97 16.98
CA MET A 1 1.90 17.98 16.66
C MET A 1 2.05 17.37 15.28
N SER A 2 2.75 18.02 14.35
CA SER A 2 3.11 17.40 13.06
C SER A 2 4.40 16.60 13.27
N GLY A 3 4.39 15.33 12.88
CA GLY A 3 5.57 14.46 12.92
C GLY A 3 5.65 13.68 11.61
N ASN A 4 6.88 13.34 11.21
CA ASN A 4 7.10 12.45 10.07
C ASN A 4 7.33 11.04 10.60
N THR A 5 6.77 10.06 9.92
CA THR A 5 7.02 8.64 10.20
C THR A 5 7.76 8.05 9.02
N GLU A 6 8.93 7.47 9.26
CA GLU A 6 9.62 6.67 8.25
C GLU A 6 9.03 5.26 8.23
N VAL A 7 8.71 4.77 7.03
CA VAL A 7 8.10 3.46 6.82
C VAL A 7 8.95 2.67 5.84
N THR A 8 9.37 1.47 6.23
CA THR A 8 9.95 0.50 5.29
C THR A 8 8.82 -0.04 4.40
N GLY A 9 8.79 0.41 3.15
CA GLY A 9 7.63 0.20 2.30
C GLY A 9 7.61 -1.12 1.53
N ALA A 10 8.75 -1.75 1.26
CA ALA A 10 8.79 -3.03 0.55
C ALA A 10 9.61 -4.05 1.34
N VAL A 11 9.03 -5.24 1.57
CA VAL A 11 9.74 -6.41 2.09
C VAL A 11 10.00 -7.32 0.89
N VAL A 12 11.28 -7.63 0.68
CA VAL A 12 11.74 -8.50 -0.41
C VAL A 12 12.52 -9.65 0.21
N ASN A 13 12.16 -10.87 -0.15
CA ASN A 13 12.95 -12.05 0.13
C ASN A 13 13.99 -12.24 -0.96
N LEU A 14 15.27 -12.29 -0.58
CA LEU A 14 16.38 -12.59 -1.47
C LEU A 14 16.90 -13.98 -1.15
N ALA A 15 16.60 -14.95 -2.01
CA ALA A 15 17.06 -16.32 -1.84
C ALA A 15 18.51 -16.46 -2.33
N VAL A 16 19.35 -17.01 -1.46
CA VAL A 16 20.76 -17.32 -1.74
C VAL A 16 20.83 -18.64 -2.52
N PRO A 17 21.66 -18.74 -3.57
CA PRO A 17 21.87 -20.00 -4.29
C PRO A 17 22.51 -21.07 -3.40
N ASP A 18 22.22 -22.33 -3.71
CA ASP A 18 22.88 -23.48 -3.10
C ASP A 18 24.36 -23.59 -3.53
N GLU A 19 25.12 -24.43 -2.82
CA GLU A 19 26.54 -24.64 -3.14
C GLU A 19 26.73 -25.13 -4.58
N GLY A 20 27.52 -24.38 -5.35
CA GLY A 20 27.77 -24.66 -6.77
C GLY A 20 26.81 -23.96 -7.74
N GLU A 21 25.79 -23.26 -7.24
CA GLU A 21 24.89 -22.44 -8.04
C GLU A 21 25.25 -20.94 -7.98
N THR A 22 24.80 -20.18 -8.99
CA THR A 22 25.07 -18.73 -9.08
C THR A 22 23.80 -17.90 -9.25
N HIS A 23 22.62 -18.52 -9.25
CA HIS A 23 21.36 -17.83 -9.49
C HIS A 23 20.71 -17.37 -8.18
N TRP A 24 20.57 -16.06 -8.04
CA TRP A 24 19.84 -15.44 -6.93
C TRP A 24 18.42 -15.15 -7.39
N SER A 25 17.44 -15.33 -6.51
CA SER A 25 16.05 -14.93 -6.79
C SER A 25 15.54 -13.93 -5.76
N ALA A 26 14.85 -12.90 -6.23
CA ALA A 26 14.23 -11.90 -5.39
C ALA A 26 12.70 -11.93 -5.59
N THR A 27 11.95 -12.06 -4.51
CA THR A 27 10.49 -12.05 -4.52
C THR A 27 9.96 -11.06 -3.51
N GLN A 28 8.97 -10.26 -3.91
CA GLN A 28 8.33 -9.32 -2.99
C GLN A 28 7.31 -10.06 -2.13
N THR A 29 7.38 -9.85 -0.82
CA THR A 29 6.41 -10.42 0.13
C THR A 29 5.19 -9.51 0.23
N PRO A 30 3.94 -10.03 0.19
CA PRO A 30 2.75 -9.25 0.50
C PRO A 30 2.78 -8.78 1.95
N ILE A 31 2.79 -7.47 2.20
CA ILE A 31 3.07 -6.91 3.54
C ILE A 31 1.78 -6.54 4.29
N LEU A 32 0.72 -6.17 3.58
CA LEU A 32 -0.48 -5.60 4.23
C LEU A 32 -1.18 -6.57 5.17
N GLU A 33 -1.28 -7.85 4.81
CA GLU A 33 -1.96 -8.88 5.61
C GLU A 33 -1.25 -9.13 6.95
N ASP A 34 0.08 -8.96 6.99
CA ASP A 34 0.88 -9.12 8.22
C ASP A 34 0.90 -7.85 9.09
N LEU A 35 0.56 -6.68 8.52
CA LEU A 35 0.63 -5.39 9.20
C LEU A 35 -0.65 -5.00 9.96
N MET A 36 -1.76 -5.69 9.69
CA MET A 36 -3.01 -5.45 10.38
C MET A 36 -3.63 -6.76 10.87
N GLU A 37 -3.64 -6.95 12.19
CA GLU A 37 -4.56 -7.90 12.81
C GLU A 37 -5.98 -7.34 12.71
N VAL A 38 -6.74 -7.85 11.74
CA VAL A 38 -8.15 -7.52 11.56
C VAL A 38 -8.97 -8.65 12.16
N ASP A 39 -9.64 -8.37 13.28
CA ASP A 39 -10.67 -9.26 13.84
C ASP A 39 -11.96 -9.08 13.02
N TYR A 40 -12.19 -9.95 12.03
CA TYR A 40 -13.32 -9.84 11.12
C TYR A 40 -14.70 -10.09 11.76
N ASP A 41 -14.75 -10.55 13.02
CA ASP A 41 -16.00 -10.90 13.70
C ASP A 41 -16.60 -9.73 14.51
N ASP A 42 -15.91 -8.59 14.60
CA ASP A 42 -16.44 -7.42 15.30
C ASP A 42 -17.53 -6.72 14.45
N GLU A 43 -18.79 -6.95 14.84
CA GLU A 43 -19.98 -6.40 14.19
C GLU A 43 -20.09 -4.87 14.29
N SER A 44 -19.29 -4.19 15.11
CA SER A 44 -19.29 -2.72 15.18
C SER A 44 -18.56 -2.08 14.00
N ARG A 45 -17.91 -2.88 13.15
CA ARG A 45 -17.03 -2.43 12.06
C ARG A 45 -17.51 -2.85 10.67
N VAL A 46 -17.12 -2.06 9.69
CA VAL A 46 -17.17 -2.40 8.27
C VAL A 46 -15.74 -2.61 7.79
N TYR A 47 -15.40 -3.83 7.40
CA TYR A 47 -14.07 -4.18 6.94
C TYR A 47 -13.81 -3.71 5.51
N ILE A 48 -12.57 -3.29 5.28
CA ILE A 48 -12.03 -2.91 3.99
C ILE A 48 -10.94 -3.94 3.69
N ASP A 49 -11.20 -4.80 2.72
CA ASP A 49 -10.17 -5.53 1.99
C ASP A 49 -10.46 -5.30 0.52
N TRP A 50 -9.77 -4.33 -0.07
CA TRP A 50 -10.07 -3.85 -1.40
C TRP A 50 -8.81 -3.48 -2.16
N ALA A 51 -8.79 -3.81 -3.44
CA ALA A 51 -7.68 -3.50 -4.34
C ALA A 51 -8.21 -3.06 -5.71
N PHE A 52 -7.51 -2.11 -6.32
CA PHE A 52 -7.75 -1.69 -7.68
C PHE A 52 -6.46 -1.16 -8.31
N GLY A 53 -6.13 -1.67 -9.50
CA GLY A 53 -4.88 -1.35 -10.18
C GLY A 53 -3.66 -1.62 -9.28
N PRO A 54 -2.73 -0.66 -9.11
CA PRO A 54 -1.55 -0.85 -8.28
C PRO A 54 -1.83 -0.65 -6.78
N THR A 55 -3.07 -0.40 -6.36
CA THR A 55 -3.39 -0.03 -4.97
C THR A 55 -4.06 -1.18 -4.23
N LYS A 56 -3.70 -1.38 -2.96
CA LYS A 56 -4.37 -2.29 -2.02
C LYS A 56 -4.61 -1.56 -0.69
N PHE A 57 -5.76 -1.82 -0.09
CA PHE A 57 -6.24 -1.21 1.13
C PHE A 57 -6.74 -2.31 2.06
N LEU A 58 -6.28 -2.27 3.30
CA LEU A 58 -6.74 -3.18 4.35
C LEU A 58 -7.12 -2.35 5.58
N GLY A 59 -8.24 -2.66 6.22
CA GLY A 59 -8.63 -2.01 7.47
C GLY A 59 -10.11 -2.05 7.77
N TYR A 60 -10.62 -1.03 8.46
CA TYR A 60 -12.01 -0.97 8.89
C TYR A 60 -12.52 0.45 9.13
N VAL A 61 -13.84 0.57 9.19
CA VAL A 61 -14.57 1.77 9.62
C VAL A 61 -15.51 1.40 10.76
N GLU A 62 -15.43 2.15 11.87
CA GLU A 62 -16.35 2.05 13.01
C GLU A 62 -17.73 2.60 12.61
N LYS A 63 -18.80 1.79 12.74
CA LYS A 63 -20.15 2.13 12.25
C LYS A 63 -20.75 3.37 12.91
N ASP A 64 -20.51 3.54 14.21
CA ASP A 64 -21.15 4.62 15.00
C ASP A 64 -20.38 5.94 14.92
N THR A 65 -19.05 5.85 14.95
CA THR A 65 -18.19 7.04 15.03
C THR A 65 -17.71 7.51 13.67
N PHE A 66 -17.69 6.63 12.66
CA PHE A 66 -17.05 6.80 11.36
C PHE A 66 -15.53 6.99 11.45
N GLY A 67 -14.94 6.54 12.56
CA GLY A 67 -13.49 6.39 12.69
C GLY A 67 -13.00 5.31 11.72
N MET A 68 -11.93 5.61 10.99
CA MET A 68 -11.34 4.73 10.00
C MET A 68 -9.88 4.48 10.34
N VAL A 69 -9.48 3.21 10.21
CA VAL A 69 -8.09 2.78 10.20
C VAL A 69 -7.84 2.03 8.90
N VAL A 70 -6.89 2.49 8.09
CA VAL A 70 -6.59 1.87 6.78
C VAL A 70 -5.10 1.84 6.50
N ALA A 71 -4.57 0.64 6.30
CA ALA A 71 -3.24 0.42 5.74
C ALA A 71 -3.29 0.49 4.22
N ILE A 72 -2.32 1.17 3.62
CA ILE A 72 -2.29 1.46 2.18
C ILE A 72 -1.00 0.92 1.55
N SER A 73 -1.13 0.19 0.45
CA SER A 73 -0.01 -0.16 -0.43
C SER A 73 -0.26 0.37 -1.84
N VAL A 74 0.78 0.96 -2.44
CA VAL A 74 0.77 1.44 -3.82
C VAL A 74 1.98 0.87 -4.55
N ALA A 75 1.72 0.13 -5.64
CA ALA A 75 2.72 -0.60 -6.42
C ALA A 75 3.60 -1.51 -5.55
N GLY A 76 3.00 -2.19 -4.57
CA GLY A 76 3.69 -3.07 -3.63
C GLY A 76 4.44 -2.35 -2.50
N VAL A 77 4.47 -1.02 -2.50
CA VAL A 77 5.09 -0.22 -1.44
C VAL A 77 4.02 0.14 -0.41
N TYR A 78 4.14 -0.37 0.81
CA TYR A 78 3.38 0.08 1.96
C TYR A 78 3.75 1.51 2.32
N ILE A 79 2.77 2.41 2.33
CA ILE A 79 2.98 3.85 2.58
C ILE A 79 2.54 4.28 3.99
N GLY A 80 2.02 3.35 4.79
CA GLY A 80 1.58 3.60 6.16
C GLY A 80 0.11 3.22 6.42
N THR A 81 -0.26 3.32 7.70
CA THR A 81 -1.63 3.18 8.19
C THR A 81 -2.16 4.56 8.55
N LEU A 82 -3.22 4.98 7.86
CA LEU A 82 -3.94 6.21 8.19
C LEU A 82 -4.98 5.91 9.26
N ASN A 83 -5.10 6.83 10.22
CA ASN A 83 -6.14 6.82 11.24
C ASN A 83 -6.82 8.19 11.25
N GLY A 84 -8.15 8.22 11.15
CA GLY A 84 -8.91 9.46 11.09
C GLY A 84 -10.42 9.23 11.12
N ASN A 85 -11.19 10.24 10.75
CA ASN A 85 -12.65 10.16 10.71
C ASN A 85 -13.18 10.52 9.32
N LEU A 86 -14.02 9.67 8.74
CA LEU A 86 -14.55 9.89 7.39
C LEU A 86 -15.50 11.10 7.28
N LYS A 87 -16.03 11.60 8.40
CA LYS A 87 -16.82 12.85 8.43
C LYS A 87 -15.98 14.07 8.09
N ASP A 88 -14.70 14.05 8.46
CA ASP A 88 -13.74 15.12 8.20
C ASP A 88 -13.05 14.96 6.83
N GLY A 89 -13.19 13.76 6.25
CA GLY A 89 -12.43 13.33 5.08
C GLY A 89 -11.02 12.87 5.46
N MET A 90 -10.46 11.98 4.66
CA MET A 90 -9.08 11.52 4.83
C MET A 90 -8.41 11.45 3.46
N ASP A 91 -7.24 12.07 3.33
CA ASP A 91 -6.48 12.06 2.09
C ASP A 91 -4.99 11.87 2.34
N VAL A 92 -4.32 11.33 1.32
CA VAL A 92 -2.88 11.17 1.28
C VAL A 92 -2.38 11.44 -0.13
N ASP A 93 -1.39 12.31 -0.22
CA ASP A 93 -0.59 12.50 -1.43
C ASP A 93 0.46 11.40 -1.54
N VAL A 94 0.57 10.80 -2.71
CA VAL A 94 1.52 9.75 -3.03
C VAL A 94 2.60 10.35 -3.92
N ASP A 95 3.86 10.31 -3.46
CA ASP A 95 5.02 10.64 -4.28
C ASP A 95 6.11 9.57 -4.08
N LEU A 96 5.95 8.47 -4.82
CA LEU A 96 6.91 7.36 -4.88
C LEU A 96 7.71 7.44 -6.18
N LEU A 97 8.84 6.73 -6.22
CA LEU A 97 9.79 6.79 -7.34
C LEU A 97 9.14 6.63 -8.73
N VAL A 98 8.18 5.71 -8.86
CA VAL A 98 7.49 5.41 -10.13
C VAL A 98 5.99 5.63 -10.08
N THR A 99 5.45 6.15 -8.97
CA THR A 99 4.01 6.33 -8.79
C THR A 99 3.73 7.63 -8.06
N LYS A 100 2.88 8.49 -8.64
CA LYS A 100 2.46 9.75 -8.03
C LYS A 100 0.95 9.90 -8.07
N GLY A 101 0.38 10.70 -7.16
CA GLY A 101 -1.05 11.01 -7.18
C GLY A 101 -1.62 11.31 -5.81
N SER A 102 -2.91 11.07 -5.64
CA SER A 102 -3.60 11.21 -4.35
C SER A 102 -4.68 10.15 -4.17
N ILE A 103 -4.94 9.83 -2.92
CA ILE A 103 -6.00 8.91 -2.49
C ILE A 103 -6.87 9.66 -1.49
N LYS A 104 -8.19 9.62 -1.67
CA LYS A 104 -9.13 10.25 -0.74
C LYS A 104 -10.26 9.31 -0.35
N PHE A 105 -10.48 9.16 0.94
CA PHE A 105 -11.62 8.47 1.54
C PHE A 105 -12.62 9.49 2.07
N TYR A 106 -13.91 9.23 1.83
CA TYR A 106 -14.97 10.13 2.24
C TYR A 106 -16.32 9.42 2.36
N LEU A 107 -17.24 10.02 3.11
CA LEU A 107 -18.65 9.62 3.10
C LEU A 107 -19.40 10.28 1.94
N LYS A 108 -20.16 9.49 1.21
CA LYS A 108 -21.17 9.99 0.27
C LYS A 108 -22.54 9.66 0.84
N ARG A 109 -23.49 10.60 0.70
CA ARG A 109 -24.88 10.45 1.19
C ARG A 109 -25.01 10.10 2.68
N GLY A 110 -23.99 10.43 3.49
CA GLY A 110 -24.00 10.29 4.94
C GLY A 110 -23.72 8.89 5.50
N ASN A 111 -23.74 7.85 4.67
CA ASN A 111 -23.51 6.47 5.11
C ASN A 111 -22.80 5.56 4.10
N GLU A 112 -22.52 6.02 2.88
CA GLU A 112 -21.78 5.25 1.89
C GLU A 112 -20.28 5.60 2.02
N ILE A 113 -19.41 4.59 2.16
CA ILE A 113 -17.95 4.78 2.19
C ILE A 113 -17.44 4.78 0.75
N TRP A 114 -16.76 5.85 0.34
CA TRP A 114 -16.23 6.01 -1.02
C TRP A 114 -14.73 6.30 -1.00
N ILE A 115 -14.07 5.87 -2.07
CA ILE A 115 -12.68 6.18 -2.37
C ILE A 115 -12.59 6.90 -3.71
N HIS A 116 -11.81 7.97 -3.77
CA HIS A 116 -11.36 8.60 -4.99
C HIS A 116 -9.87 8.28 -5.18
N LEU A 117 -9.54 7.66 -6.31
CA LEU A 117 -8.18 7.33 -6.70
C LEU A 117 -7.78 8.18 -7.89
N ASP A 118 -6.77 9.02 -7.72
CA ASP A 118 -6.05 9.68 -8.81
C ASP A 118 -4.59 9.26 -8.73
N ILE A 119 -4.25 8.13 -9.35
CA ILE A 119 -2.93 7.51 -9.28
C ILE A 119 -2.36 7.35 -10.68
N LYS A 120 -1.15 7.88 -10.90
CA LYS A 120 -0.38 7.73 -12.12
C LYS A 120 0.87 6.90 -11.86
N VAL A 121 0.97 5.78 -12.55
CA VAL A 121 2.19 4.96 -12.59
C VAL A 121 3.01 5.36 -13.81
N THR A 122 4.24 5.81 -13.58
CA THR A 122 5.24 6.09 -14.63
C THR A 122 6.21 4.93 -14.69
N PHE A 123 5.73 3.79 -15.17
CA PHE A 123 6.55 2.61 -15.42
C PHE A 123 6.17 2.03 -16.78
N ASN A 124 7.10 2.08 -17.73
CA ASN A 124 6.91 1.51 -19.05
C ASN A 124 8.16 0.70 -19.38
N GLY A 125 8.02 -0.62 -19.54
CA GLY A 125 9.02 -1.37 -20.28
C GLY A 125 9.22 -2.82 -19.88
N SER A 126 9.65 -3.56 -20.90
CA SER A 126 10.48 -4.74 -20.80
C SER A 126 11.85 -4.34 -21.34
N TYR A 127 12.93 -4.75 -20.68
CA TYR A 127 14.30 -4.43 -21.08
C TYR A 127 15.07 -5.76 -21.15
N GLU A 128 15.66 -6.05 -22.30
CA GLU A 128 16.43 -7.26 -22.55
C GLU A 128 17.69 -6.87 -23.34
N GLY A 129 18.86 -7.38 -22.91
CA GLY A 129 20.13 -7.10 -23.56
C GLY A 129 21.33 -7.29 -22.64
N ASP A 130 22.50 -7.03 -23.20
CA ASP A 130 23.77 -7.03 -22.48
C ASP A 130 24.33 -5.60 -22.42
N TRP A 131 24.82 -5.20 -21.25
CA TRP A 131 25.44 -3.89 -21.04
C TRP A 131 26.78 -4.03 -20.33
N LYS A 132 27.79 -3.34 -20.84
CA LYS A 132 29.12 -3.30 -20.23
C LYS A 132 29.09 -2.44 -18.96
N LEU A 133 29.51 -3.02 -17.83
CA LEU A 133 29.57 -2.32 -16.54
C LEU A 133 30.93 -1.67 -16.24
N GLY A 134 32.03 -2.17 -16.82
CA GLY A 134 33.37 -1.63 -16.54
C GLY A 134 34.51 -2.44 -17.16
N TYR A 135 35.73 -2.11 -16.75
CA TYR A 135 36.92 -2.92 -16.94
C TYR A 135 37.40 -3.41 -15.56
N ILE A 136 38.09 -4.55 -15.53
CA ILE A 136 38.81 -5.07 -14.36
C ILE A 136 40.30 -4.94 -14.66
#